data_AF-A0A7Z9S2D2-F1
#
_entry.id   AF-A0A7Z9S2D2-F1
#
_cell.length_a   1.000
_cell.length_b   1.000
_cell.length_c   1.000
_cell.angle_alpha   90.00
_cell.angle_beta   90.00
_cell.angle_gamma   90.00
#
_symmetry.space_group_name_H-M   'P 1'
#
loop_
_entity.id
_entity.type
_entity.pdbx_description
1 polymer ?
#
loop_
_entity_poly.entity_id
_entity_poly.type
_entity_poly.pdbx_seq_one_letter_code
_entity_poly.pdbx_strand_id
1 'polypeptide(L)'
;PAGKGRDTEAILDGAGKGAVDVVYLLGADEIDMDRLGEAFVIYQGHHGDAGAHRADVILPGAAYTEKNATYVNTEGRVQRTRLAAFPPGEAREDWTIIRALSAILECPLAFDDARMLRARMVETNAAFINVDEVAPAAWKPFGGNGELGTSALSSPIENFYMTDPISRASVTMAKCSDLLPGAEKDKTGTDG
;
A
#
# COMPACT_ATOMS: atom_id res chain seq x y z
N PRO A 1 -13.74 9.20 -12.34
CA PRO A 1 -14.80 8.17 -12.21
C PRO A 1 -16.19 8.81 -12.36
N ALA A 2 -17.12 8.15 -13.07
CA ALA A 2 -18.49 8.64 -13.31
C ALA A 2 -19.47 8.33 -12.15
N GLY A 3 -18.97 7.96 -10.97
CA GLY A 3 -19.76 7.61 -9.77
C GLY A 3 -18.88 7.33 -8.55
N LYS A 4 -19.49 6.96 -7.42
CA LYS A 4 -18.79 6.52 -6.20
C LYS A 4 -18.08 5.20 -6.49
N GLY A 5 -16.76 5.13 -6.28
CA GLY A 5 -15.97 3.92 -6.48
C GLY A 5 -16.31 2.79 -5.51
N ARG A 6 -15.80 1.59 -5.78
CA ARG A 6 -15.85 0.44 -4.85
C ARG A 6 -14.76 0.61 -3.78
N ASP A 7 -15.08 0.25 -2.55
CA ASP A 7 -14.08 0.11 -1.47
C ASP A 7 -13.38 -1.26 -1.57
N THR A 8 -12.44 -1.53 -0.67
CA THR A 8 -11.64 -2.77 -0.69
C THR A 8 -12.53 -4.02 -0.64
N GLU A 9 -13.51 -4.07 0.27
CA GLU A 9 -14.42 -5.22 0.39
C GLU A 9 -15.27 -5.41 -0.86
N ALA A 10 -15.81 -4.33 -1.43
CA ALA A 10 -16.58 -4.40 -2.67
C ALA A 10 -15.71 -4.77 -3.88
N ILE A 11 -14.41 -4.44 -3.89
CA ILE A 11 -13.45 -4.89 -4.90
C ILE A 11 -13.21 -6.39 -4.77
N LEU A 12 -12.90 -6.89 -3.56
CA LEU A 12 -12.67 -8.31 -3.31
C LEU A 12 -13.90 -9.16 -3.66
N ASP A 13 -15.07 -8.77 -3.17
CA ASP A 13 -16.33 -9.44 -3.53
C ASP A 13 -16.62 -9.37 -5.03
N GLY A 14 -16.33 -8.23 -5.65
CA GLY A 14 -16.51 -8.02 -7.08
C GLY A 14 -15.60 -8.92 -7.90
N ALA A 15 -14.33 -9.05 -7.52
CA ALA A 15 -13.34 -9.88 -8.18
C ALA A 15 -13.72 -11.37 -8.08
N GLY A 16 -14.02 -11.86 -6.86
CA GLY A 16 -14.44 -13.24 -6.65
C GLY A 16 -15.74 -13.63 -7.37
N LYS A 17 -16.62 -12.65 -7.66
CA LYS A 17 -17.88 -12.85 -8.41
C LYS A 17 -17.73 -12.58 -9.91
N GLY A 18 -16.54 -12.25 -10.41
CA GLY A 18 -16.29 -11.92 -11.83
C GLY A 18 -16.91 -10.60 -12.29
N ALA A 19 -17.25 -9.70 -11.36
CA ALA A 19 -17.75 -8.34 -11.65
C ALA A 19 -16.61 -7.28 -11.71
N VAL A 20 -15.39 -7.68 -11.37
CA VAL A 20 -14.16 -6.89 -11.51
C VAL A 20 -13.16 -7.75 -12.26
N ASP A 21 -12.87 -7.38 -13.51
CA ASP A 21 -11.99 -8.16 -14.39
C ASP A 21 -10.50 -7.92 -14.14
N VAL A 22 -10.15 -6.73 -13.64
CA VAL A 22 -8.76 -6.29 -13.42
C VAL A 22 -8.61 -5.65 -12.05
N VAL A 23 -7.60 -6.07 -11.30
CA VAL A 23 -7.23 -5.51 -10.01
C VAL A 23 -5.79 -5.01 -10.06
N TYR A 24 -5.59 -3.72 -9.76
CA TYR A 24 -4.27 -3.10 -9.68
C TYR A 24 -3.85 -2.93 -8.22
N LEU A 25 -2.90 -3.73 -7.76
CA LEU A 25 -2.34 -3.70 -6.41
C LEU A 25 -1.12 -2.77 -6.39
N LEU A 26 -1.27 -1.57 -5.85
CA LEU A 26 -0.15 -0.66 -5.62
C LEU A 26 0.46 -0.92 -4.24
N GLY A 27 1.43 -1.84 -4.18
CA GLY A 27 2.12 -2.25 -2.95
C GLY A 27 1.19 -2.82 -1.88
N ALA A 28 0.07 -3.43 -2.30
CA ALA A 28 -0.94 -3.97 -1.40
C ALA A 28 -0.70 -5.46 -1.19
N ASP A 29 -0.34 -5.82 0.04
CA ASP A 29 -0.05 -7.19 0.46
C ASP A 29 -0.93 -7.66 1.65
N GLU A 30 -1.72 -6.75 2.24
CA GLU A 30 -2.54 -7.00 3.45
C GLU A 30 -4.02 -7.32 3.13
N ILE A 31 -4.29 -7.89 1.95
CA ILE A 31 -5.64 -8.31 1.54
C ILE A 31 -5.69 -9.81 1.33
N ASP A 32 -6.88 -10.38 1.46
CA ASP A 32 -7.12 -11.78 1.15
C ASP A 32 -7.04 -12.01 -0.37
N MET A 33 -5.88 -12.51 -0.81
CA MET A 33 -5.57 -12.72 -2.22
C MET A 33 -6.44 -13.81 -2.86
N ASP A 34 -6.97 -14.76 -2.08
CA ASP A 34 -7.82 -15.84 -2.58
C ASP A 34 -9.18 -15.29 -3.04
N ARG A 35 -9.64 -14.18 -2.45
CA ARG A 35 -10.88 -13.49 -2.85
C ARG A 35 -10.77 -12.78 -4.20
N LEU A 36 -9.58 -12.67 -4.80
CA LEU A 36 -9.41 -12.07 -6.12
C LEU A 36 -9.92 -12.95 -7.27
N GLY A 37 -10.24 -14.23 -7.01
CA GLY A 37 -10.85 -15.14 -7.99
C GLY A 37 -10.04 -15.21 -9.29
N GLU A 38 -10.70 -15.06 -10.43
CA GLU A 38 -10.10 -15.08 -11.78
C GLU A 38 -9.73 -13.69 -12.32
N ALA A 39 -9.78 -12.64 -11.48
CA ALA A 39 -9.41 -11.30 -11.92
C ALA A 39 -7.94 -11.26 -12.37
N PHE A 40 -7.65 -10.47 -13.41
CA PHE A 40 -6.30 -10.19 -13.86
C PHE A 40 -5.62 -9.21 -12.90
N VAL A 41 -4.59 -9.68 -12.19
CA VAL A 41 -3.92 -8.95 -11.11
C VAL A 41 -2.62 -8.35 -11.61
N ILE A 42 -2.53 -7.02 -11.51
CA ILE A 42 -1.30 -6.26 -11.72
C ILE A 42 -0.76 -5.87 -10.36
N TYR A 43 0.40 -6.36 -9.98
CA TYR A 43 1.09 -5.94 -8.77
C TYR A 43 2.20 -4.96 -9.10
N GLN A 44 2.08 -3.73 -8.59
CA GLN A 44 3.15 -2.75 -8.60
C GLN A 44 3.71 -2.57 -7.19
N GLY A 45 4.88 -3.13 -6.92
CA GLY A 45 5.52 -3.07 -5.61
C GLY A 45 7.02 -3.32 -5.69
N HIS A 46 7.68 -3.32 -4.54
CA HIS A 46 9.14 -3.42 -4.45
C HIS A 46 9.63 -4.70 -3.75
N HIS A 47 8.75 -5.43 -3.06
CA HIS A 47 9.03 -6.76 -2.51
C HIS A 47 8.08 -7.79 -3.11
N GLY A 48 8.54 -9.03 -3.23
CA GLY A 48 7.69 -10.16 -3.61
C GLY A 48 7.07 -10.80 -2.36
N ASP A 49 5.86 -10.40 -2.01
CA ASP A 49 5.08 -10.99 -0.92
C ASP A 49 3.72 -11.49 -1.46
N ALA A 50 2.67 -11.59 -0.63
CA ALA A 50 1.36 -12.12 -0.99
C ALA A 50 0.80 -11.56 -2.31
N GLY A 51 0.86 -10.23 -2.52
CA GLY A 51 0.31 -9.58 -3.71
C GLY A 51 1.09 -9.92 -4.98
N ALA A 52 2.42 -10.00 -4.87
CA ALA A 52 3.27 -10.38 -5.99
C ALA A 52 3.08 -11.86 -6.37
N HIS A 53 2.91 -12.76 -5.40
CA HIS A 53 2.66 -14.18 -5.66
C HIS A 53 1.33 -14.43 -6.38
N ARG A 54 0.31 -13.61 -6.11
CA ARG A 54 -0.99 -13.70 -6.81
C ARG A 54 -0.97 -13.00 -8.18
N ALA A 55 0.03 -12.18 -8.50
CA ALA A 55 -0.02 -11.34 -9.68
C ALA A 55 0.12 -12.11 -11.00
N ASP A 56 -0.64 -11.68 -12.01
CA ASP A 56 -0.44 -12.07 -13.41
C ASP A 56 0.68 -11.25 -14.07
N VAL A 57 0.83 -9.99 -13.64
CA VAL A 57 1.90 -9.09 -14.08
C VAL A 57 2.48 -8.36 -12.89
N ILE A 58 3.81 -8.32 -12.81
CA ILE A 58 4.55 -7.58 -11.79
C ILE A 58 5.25 -6.38 -12.44
N LEU A 59 5.03 -5.20 -11.86
CA LEU A 59 5.69 -3.94 -12.23
C LEU A 59 6.60 -3.50 -11.08
N PRO A 60 7.94 -3.61 -11.21
CA PRO A 60 8.85 -3.34 -10.11
C PRO A 60 8.91 -1.84 -9.78
N GLY A 61 8.36 -1.47 -8.62
CA GLY A 61 8.39 -0.13 -8.05
C GLY A 61 9.63 0.11 -7.17
N ALA A 62 9.82 1.35 -6.75
CA ALA A 62 10.93 1.77 -5.89
C ALA A 62 10.55 1.69 -4.41
N ALA A 63 11.48 1.28 -3.53
CA ALA A 63 11.29 1.34 -2.08
C ALA A 63 11.30 2.80 -1.56
N TYR A 64 10.93 3.01 -0.30
CA TYR A 64 10.84 4.37 0.29
C TYR A 64 12.17 5.13 0.32
N THR A 65 13.31 4.42 0.39
CA THR A 65 14.67 4.98 0.32
C THR A 65 15.12 5.31 -1.10
N GLU A 66 14.37 4.87 -2.10
CA GLU A 66 14.77 4.86 -3.51
C GLU A 66 13.96 5.84 -4.38
N LYS A 67 13.22 6.76 -3.74
CA LYS A 67 12.37 7.73 -4.42
C LYS A 67 12.19 9.01 -3.63
N ASN A 68 11.91 10.10 -4.34
CA ASN A 68 11.55 11.38 -3.75
C ASN A 68 10.03 11.48 -3.56
N ALA A 69 9.50 10.74 -2.59
CA ALA A 69 8.07 10.63 -2.33
C ALA A 69 7.57 11.63 -1.28
N THR A 70 6.26 11.86 -1.30
CA THR A 70 5.54 12.64 -0.28
C THR A 70 4.70 11.67 0.55
N TYR A 71 4.86 11.69 1.88
CA TYR A 71 4.07 10.94 2.83
C TYR A 71 3.29 11.90 3.74
N VAL A 72 2.18 11.44 4.30
CA VAL A 72 1.43 12.18 5.32
C VAL A 72 1.31 11.29 6.55
N ASN A 73 1.73 11.79 7.70
CA ASN A 73 1.65 11.04 8.95
C ASN A 73 0.26 11.18 9.61
N THR A 74 0.08 10.53 10.76
CA THR A 74 -1.22 10.46 11.47
C THR A 74 -1.71 11.79 12.04
N GLU A 75 -0.83 12.76 12.28
CA GLU A 75 -1.21 14.13 12.68
C GLU A 75 -1.51 15.05 11.48
N GLY A 76 -1.40 14.53 10.25
CA GLY A 76 -1.67 15.28 9.02
C GLY A 76 -0.47 16.07 8.48
N ARG A 77 0.74 15.86 9.02
CA ARG A 77 1.96 16.52 8.53
C ARG A 77 2.41 15.91 7.22
N VAL A 78 2.61 16.75 6.21
CA VAL A 78 3.17 16.36 4.92
C VAL A 78 4.69 16.31 5.02
N GLN A 79 5.31 15.17 4.71
CA GLN A 79 6.75 14.97 4.78
C GLN A 79 7.28 14.47 3.43
N ARG A 80 8.55 14.75 3.13
CA ARG A 80 9.17 14.30 1.88
C ARG A 80 10.41 13.47 2.16
N THR A 81 10.48 12.30 1.53
CA THR A 81 11.72 11.52 1.50
C THR A 81 12.70 12.13 0.52
N ARG A 82 13.96 11.71 0.64
CA ARG A 82 15.01 12.01 -0.32
C ARG A 82 15.58 10.70 -0.83
N LEU A 83 15.88 10.68 -2.13
CA LEU A 83 16.57 9.56 -2.76
C LEU A 83 17.91 9.29 -2.06
N ALA A 84 18.03 8.13 -1.42
CA ALA A 84 19.25 7.70 -0.76
C ALA A 84 20.06 6.72 -1.62
N ALA A 85 19.37 5.85 -2.36
CA ALA A 85 19.94 4.92 -3.34
C ALA A 85 19.02 4.84 -4.57
N PHE A 86 19.54 4.41 -5.71
CA PHE A 86 18.69 4.18 -6.89
C PHE A 86 17.94 2.85 -6.77
N PRO A 87 16.72 2.74 -7.33
CA PRO A 87 16.00 1.46 -7.38
C PRO A 87 16.85 0.37 -8.06
N PRO A 88 16.81 -0.88 -7.57
CA PRO A 88 17.61 -1.96 -8.11
C PRO A 88 17.12 -2.41 -9.50
N GLY A 89 18.08 -2.79 -10.35
CA GLY A 89 17.79 -3.35 -11.67
C GLY A 89 16.94 -2.43 -12.55
N GLU A 90 15.78 -2.94 -12.97
CA GLU A 90 14.85 -2.21 -13.84
C GLU A 90 13.68 -1.56 -13.07
N ALA A 91 13.74 -1.53 -11.74
CA ALA A 91 12.73 -0.85 -10.94
C ALA A 91 12.68 0.67 -11.26
N ARG A 92 11.50 1.26 -11.07
CA ARG A 92 11.25 2.69 -11.38
C ARG A 92 10.46 3.35 -10.25
N GLU A 93 10.50 4.68 -10.18
CA GLU A 93 9.64 5.42 -9.25
C GLU A 93 8.16 5.18 -9.59
N ASP A 94 7.33 4.97 -8.57
CA ASP A 94 5.97 4.44 -8.78
C ASP A 94 5.09 5.28 -9.70
N TRP A 95 5.19 6.60 -9.58
CA TRP A 95 4.40 7.52 -10.40
C TRP A 95 4.81 7.46 -11.88
N THR A 96 6.08 7.16 -12.18
CA THR A 96 6.55 7.05 -13.57
C THR A 96 5.97 5.82 -14.26
N ILE A 97 5.80 4.72 -13.51
CA ILE A 97 5.17 3.48 -14.01
C ILE A 97 3.71 3.78 -14.38
N ILE A 98 2.96 4.41 -13.47
CA ILE A 98 1.56 4.79 -13.69
C ILE A 98 1.46 5.79 -14.85
N ARG A 99 2.37 6.76 -14.94
CA ARG A 99 2.41 7.75 -16.03
C ARG A 99 2.68 7.08 -17.39
N ALA A 100 3.60 6.12 -17.45
CA ALA A 100 3.89 5.38 -18.67
C ALA A 100 2.71 4.49 -19.08
N LEU A 101 2.13 3.75 -18.11
CA LEU A 101 0.95 2.93 -18.32
C LEU A 101 -0.22 3.76 -18.85
N SER A 102 -0.44 4.96 -18.31
CA SER A 102 -1.50 5.86 -18.77
C SER A 102 -1.36 6.24 -20.26
N ALA A 103 -0.13 6.42 -20.75
CA ALA A 103 0.10 6.68 -22.17
C ALA A 103 -0.16 5.44 -23.04
N ILE A 104 0.24 4.26 -22.57
CA ILE A 104 -0.02 2.99 -23.27
C ILE A 104 -1.53 2.72 -23.37
N LEU A 105 -2.29 3.07 -22.34
CA LEU A 105 -3.75 2.98 -22.31
C LEU A 105 -4.45 4.14 -23.03
N GLU A 106 -3.71 4.96 -23.78
CA GLU A 106 -4.21 6.11 -24.54
C GLU A 106 -4.98 7.15 -23.68
N CYS A 107 -4.69 7.20 -22.37
CA CYS A 107 -5.25 8.14 -21.41
C CYS A 107 -4.13 8.87 -20.64
N PRO A 108 -3.25 9.62 -21.33
CA PRO A 108 -2.05 10.16 -20.72
C PRO A 108 -2.38 11.13 -19.58
N LEU A 109 -1.77 10.90 -18.42
CA LEU A 109 -1.86 11.84 -17.30
C LEU A 109 -1.12 13.15 -17.63
N ALA A 110 -1.71 14.28 -17.24
CA ALA A 110 -1.22 15.62 -17.55
C ALA A 110 -0.06 16.07 -16.65
N PHE A 111 0.96 15.24 -16.47
CA PHE A 111 2.21 15.57 -15.78
C PHE A 111 3.36 14.72 -16.32
N ASP A 112 4.53 15.30 -16.49
CA ASP A 112 5.72 14.61 -17.02
C ASP A 112 6.90 14.60 -16.05
N ASP A 113 6.80 15.34 -14.95
CA ASP A 113 7.82 15.38 -13.90
C ASP A 113 7.22 15.45 -12.49
N ALA A 114 8.06 15.23 -11.48
CA ALA A 114 7.66 15.23 -10.08
C ALA A 114 7.15 16.61 -9.60
N ARG A 115 7.53 17.73 -10.25
CA ARG A 115 7.05 19.07 -9.88
C ARG A 115 5.61 19.25 -10.31
N MET A 116 5.29 18.86 -11.55
CA MET A 116 3.92 18.87 -12.07
C MET A 116 3.02 17.92 -11.28
N LEU A 117 3.50 16.73 -10.94
CA LEU A 117 2.77 15.81 -10.07
C LEU A 117 2.45 16.45 -8.71
N ARG A 118 3.43 17.08 -8.07
CA ARG A 118 3.22 17.78 -6.80
C ARG A 118 2.28 18.98 -6.92
N ALA A 119 2.34 19.72 -8.03
CA ALA A 119 1.38 20.79 -8.30
C ALA A 119 -0.05 20.23 -8.38
N ARG A 120 -0.25 19.11 -9.09
CA ARG A 120 -1.53 18.41 -9.17
C ARG A 120 -2.01 17.87 -7.81
N MET A 121 -1.09 17.43 -6.94
CA MET A 121 -1.43 17.07 -5.55
C MET A 121 -2.00 18.29 -4.80
N VAL A 122 -1.38 19.46 -4.93
CA VAL A 122 -1.87 20.71 -4.31
C VAL A 122 -3.22 21.13 -4.86
N GLU A 123 -3.45 21.00 -6.18
CA GLU A 123 -4.76 21.23 -6.80
C GLU A 123 -5.83 20.29 -6.24
N THR A 124 -5.45 19.05 -5.94
CA THR A 124 -6.37 18.04 -5.36
C THR A 124 -6.66 18.35 -3.89
N ASN A 125 -5.65 18.76 -3.13
CA ASN A 125 -5.79 19.17 -1.74
C ASN A 125 -4.69 20.16 -1.34
N ALA A 126 -5.10 21.36 -0.93
CA ALA A 126 -4.19 22.43 -0.54
C ALA A 126 -3.24 22.05 0.61
N ALA A 127 -3.58 21.06 1.44
CA ALA A 127 -2.71 20.58 2.53
C ALA A 127 -1.32 20.16 2.03
N PHE A 128 -1.19 19.67 0.79
CA PHE A 128 0.10 19.25 0.22
C PHE A 128 1.10 20.39 -0.03
N ILE A 129 0.70 21.66 0.15
CA ILE A 129 1.60 22.82 0.04
C ILE A 129 2.46 23.01 1.30
N ASN A 130 1.92 22.68 2.48
CA ASN A 130 2.52 22.95 3.78
C ASN A 130 3.39 21.78 4.25
N VAL A 131 4.56 21.63 3.62
CA VAL A 131 5.52 20.57 3.98
C VAL A 131 6.11 20.83 5.37
N ASP A 132 6.21 19.79 6.17
CA ASP A 132 6.70 19.77 7.55
C ASP A 132 5.88 20.62 8.54
N GLU A 133 4.67 21.01 8.17
CA GLU A 133 3.74 21.77 9.02
C GLU A 133 2.47 20.96 9.32
N VAL A 134 1.87 21.20 10.49
CA VAL A 134 0.56 20.65 10.87
C VAL A 134 -0.46 21.76 10.83
N ALA A 135 -1.48 21.60 10.00
CA ALA A 135 -2.61 22.50 9.92
C ALA A 135 -3.78 21.95 10.76
N PRO A 136 -4.35 22.73 11.68
CA PRO A 136 -5.55 22.33 12.41
C PRO A 136 -6.71 22.04 11.44
N ALA A 137 -7.35 20.89 11.59
CA ALA A 137 -8.56 20.56 10.84
C ALA A 137 -9.81 21.02 11.61
N ALA A 138 -10.79 21.59 10.90
CA ALA A 138 -12.10 21.86 11.48
C ALA A 138 -12.78 20.53 11.87
N TRP A 139 -13.37 20.48 13.07
CA TRP A 139 -14.14 19.33 13.51
C TRP A 139 -15.35 19.14 12.60
N LYS A 140 -15.49 17.92 12.05
CA LYS A 140 -16.64 17.54 11.23
C LYS A 140 -17.46 16.48 11.97
N PRO A 141 -18.78 16.42 11.76
CA PRO A 141 -19.57 15.28 12.21
C PRO A 141 -18.96 13.98 11.65
N PHE A 142 -18.75 13.00 12.52
CA PHE A 142 -18.27 11.66 12.16
C PHE A 142 -19.11 10.61 12.90
N GLY A 143 -19.08 9.38 12.39
CA GLY A 143 -19.92 8.30 12.88
C GLY A 143 -21.35 8.35 12.30
N GLY A 144 -22.04 7.23 12.42
CA GLY A 144 -23.44 7.07 12.00
C GLY A 144 -24.12 6.01 12.87
N ASN A 145 -25.44 5.92 12.77
CA ASN A 145 -26.18 4.85 13.43
C ASN A 145 -25.82 3.50 12.79
N GLY A 146 -25.57 2.49 13.61
CA GLY A 146 -25.27 1.13 13.20
C GLY A 146 -25.47 0.16 14.36
N GLU A 147 -25.66 -1.12 14.04
CA GLU A 147 -25.72 -2.17 15.06
C GLU A 147 -24.32 -2.45 15.61
N LEU A 148 -24.21 -2.61 16.93
CA LEU A 148 -22.96 -3.01 17.56
C LEU A 148 -22.75 -4.51 17.37
N GLY A 149 -21.61 -4.88 16.79
CA GLY A 149 -21.17 -6.27 16.78
C GLY A 149 -20.90 -6.77 18.21
N THR A 150 -21.05 -8.08 18.41
CA THR A 150 -20.76 -8.74 19.70
C THR A 150 -19.30 -9.17 19.83
N SER A 151 -18.51 -9.04 18.77
CA SER A 151 -17.10 -9.40 18.74
C SER A 151 -16.28 -8.56 19.72
N ALA A 152 -15.34 -9.19 20.42
CA ALA A 152 -14.39 -8.49 21.24
C ALA A 152 -13.47 -7.60 20.37
N LEU A 153 -13.00 -6.48 20.94
CA LEU A 153 -11.97 -5.68 20.31
C LEU A 153 -10.67 -6.48 20.26
N SER A 154 -10.07 -6.56 19.08
CA SER A 154 -8.76 -7.17 18.85
C SER A 154 -7.79 -6.15 18.26
N SER A 155 -6.49 -6.39 18.45
CA SER A 155 -5.46 -5.63 17.74
C SER A 155 -5.45 -6.08 16.27
N PRO A 156 -5.47 -5.15 15.30
CA PRO A 156 -5.25 -5.50 13.90
C PRO A 156 -3.78 -5.84 13.61
N ILE A 157 -2.87 -5.57 14.57
CA ILE A 157 -1.45 -5.89 14.48
C ILE A 157 -1.17 -7.04 15.43
N GLU A 158 -0.93 -8.23 14.88
CA GLU A 158 -0.59 -9.44 15.64
C GLU A 158 0.91 -9.53 15.92
N ASN A 159 1.72 -9.15 14.94
CA ASN A 159 3.18 -9.13 15.05
C ASN A 159 3.72 -7.75 14.67
N PHE A 160 4.15 -6.99 15.67
CA PHE A 160 4.73 -5.66 15.48
C PHE A 160 5.97 -5.66 14.56
N TYR A 161 6.72 -6.76 14.51
CA TYR A 161 7.93 -6.85 13.69
C TYR A 161 7.65 -7.22 12.23
N MET A 162 6.41 -7.56 11.86
CA MET A 162 6.07 -8.13 10.53
C MET A 162 4.83 -7.47 9.92
N THR A 163 4.78 -6.14 9.93
CA THR A 163 3.58 -5.36 9.57
C THR A 163 3.50 -4.97 8.10
N ASP A 164 4.59 -5.12 7.35
CA ASP A 164 4.65 -4.74 5.94
C ASP A 164 5.60 -5.66 5.15
N PRO A 165 5.63 -5.58 3.81
CA PRO A 165 6.50 -6.43 3.00
C PRO A 165 8.00 -6.22 3.25
N ILE A 166 8.41 -5.03 3.70
CA ILE A 166 9.83 -4.72 3.99
C ILE A 166 10.28 -5.49 5.24
N SER A 167 9.49 -5.37 6.31
CA SER A 167 9.73 -6.03 7.58
C SER A 167 9.61 -7.55 7.46
N ARG A 168 8.63 -8.06 6.70
CA ARG A 168 8.50 -9.50 6.40
C ARG A 168 9.67 -10.08 5.60
N ALA A 169 10.28 -9.30 4.70
CA ALA A 169 11.49 -9.71 4.01
C ALA A 169 12.77 -9.60 4.89
N SER A 170 12.69 -9.00 6.08
CA SER A 170 13.84 -8.75 6.93
C SER A 170 14.18 -9.92 7.85
N VAL A 171 15.36 -10.51 7.63
CA VAL A 171 15.93 -11.55 8.50
C VAL A 171 16.08 -11.07 9.96
N THR A 172 16.35 -9.79 10.16
CA THR A 172 16.46 -9.22 11.51
C THR A 172 15.10 -9.20 12.21
N MET A 173 14.04 -8.80 11.49
CA MET A 173 12.70 -8.78 12.06
C MET A 173 12.14 -10.19 12.30
N ALA A 174 12.55 -11.17 11.47
CA ALA A 174 12.27 -12.59 11.72
C ALA A 174 12.84 -13.03 13.08
N LYS A 175 14.10 -12.69 13.35
CA LYS A 175 14.72 -12.99 14.66
C LYS A 175 14.06 -12.25 15.81
N CYS A 176 13.59 -11.01 15.62
CA CYS A 176 12.84 -10.29 16.65
C CYS A 176 11.47 -10.95 16.93
N SER A 177 10.81 -11.45 15.89
CA SER A 177 9.52 -12.16 16.01
C SER A 177 9.66 -13.44 16.82
N ASP A 178 10.76 -14.17 16.67
CA ASP A 178 11.04 -15.40 17.44
C ASP A 178 11.14 -15.16 18.96
N LEU A 179 11.35 -13.92 19.39
CA LEU A 179 11.44 -13.55 20.81
C LEU A 179 10.08 -13.17 21.40
N LEU A 180 9.01 -13.11 20.60
CA LEU A 180 7.68 -12.79 21.10
C LEU A 180 7.12 -13.92 21.98
N PRO A 181 6.42 -13.58 23.08
CA PRO A 181 5.78 -14.58 23.92
C PRO A 181 4.83 -15.47 23.11
N GLY A 182 5.08 -16.79 23.10
CA GLY A 182 4.27 -17.77 22.36
C GLY A 182 4.81 -18.21 21.00
N ALA A 183 5.89 -17.59 20.49
CA ALA A 183 6.56 -18.01 19.26
C ALA A 183 7.24 -19.40 19.35
N GLU A 184 7.42 -19.93 20.55
CA GLU A 184 8.07 -21.23 20.81
C GLU A 184 7.13 -22.45 20.70
N LYS A 185 5.82 -22.27 20.46
CA LYS A 185 4.86 -23.39 20.52
C LYS A 185 5.13 -24.52 19.51
N ASP A 186 5.88 -24.27 18.44
CA ASP A 186 6.22 -25.27 17.42
C ASP A 186 7.71 -25.64 17.34
N LYS A 187 8.54 -25.21 18.29
CA LYS A 187 9.94 -25.67 18.38
C LYS A 187 9.98 -27.01 19.13
N THR A 188 9.48 -28.08 18.50
CA THR A 188 9.73 -29.44 19.00
C THR A 188 11.22 -29.69 18.89
N GLY A 189 11.92 -29.71 20.03
CA GLY A 189 13.34 -29.97 20.09
C GLY A 189 13.70 -31.30 19.42
N THR A 190 14.44 -31.21 18.34
CA THR A 190 15.46 -32.20 17.97
C THR A 190 16.71 -31.41 17.67
N ASP A 191 17.53 -31.21 18.71
CA ASP A 191 18.98 -31.42 18.70
C ASP A 191 19.63 -30.56 19.79
N GLY A 192 20.31 -31.26 20.72
CA GLY A 192 21.22 -30.68 21.70
C GLY A 192 22.64 -30.56 21.18
#